data_AF-S1NID6-F1
#
_entry.id   AF-S1NID6-F1
#
_cell.length_a   1.000
_cell.length_b   1.000
_cell.length_c   1.000
_cell.angle_alpha   90.00
_cell.angle_beta   90.00
_cell.angle_gamma   90.00
#
_symmetry.space_group_name_H-M   'P 1'
#
loop_
_entity.id
_entity.type
_entity.pdbx_description
1 polymer ?
#
loop_
_entity_poly.entity_id
_entity_poly.type
_entity_poly.pdbx_seq_one_letter_code
_entity_poly.pdbx_strand_id
1 'polypeptide(L)'
;MTVRWKIDFLIDCNILLLILFLLLLLKFLGISISPFLPIIPPMIVGPNLFRRGRMFKEVALIMELLDIPLSELRMVLKAGRYDILEWNEKKTSITLSKLYQAIAYMEDQYFLTFHEHYNKEAATKKLAEKKAGTKASLATYN
;
A
#
# COMPACT_ATOMS: atom_id res chain seq x y z
N MET A 1 2.61 5.90 13.24
CA MET A 1 2.07 4.58 12.84
C MET A 1 1.01 4.80 11.79
N THR A 2 1.14 4.17 10.62
CA THR A 2 0.20 4.35 9.51
C THR A 2 -1.14 3.67 9.82
N VAL A 3 -2.24 4.13 9.22
CA VAL A 3 -3.57 3.54 9.40
C VAL A 3 -3.57 2.08 8.94
N ARG A 4 -2.90 1.80 7.81
CA ARG A 4 -2.75 0.45 7.25
C ARG A 4 -2.09 -0.52 8.24
N TRP A 5 -1.04 -0.09 8.94
CA TRP A 5 -0.39 -0.89 9.97
C TRP A 5 -1.36 -1.28 11.11
N LYS A 6 -2.23 -0.35 11.54
CA LYS A 6 -3.22 -0.65 12.61
C LYS A 6 -4.25 -1.68 12.15
N ILE A 7 -4.70 -1.58 10.91
CA ILE A 7 -5.65 -2.53 10.32
C ILE A 7 -5.01 -3.92 10.23
N ASP A 8 -3.78 -4.01 9.70
CA ASP A 8 -3.07 -5.28 9.57
C ASP A 8 -2.78 -5.91 10.94
N PHE A 9 -2.43 -5.10 11.95
CA PHE A 9 -2.26 -5.58 13.33
C PHE A 9 -3.56 -6.13 13.92
N LEU A 10 -4.70 -5.47 13.69
CA LEU A 10 -6.00 -5.96 14.12
C LEU A 10 -6.37 -7.28 13.42
N ILE A 11 -6.06 -7.41 12.14
CA ILE A 11 -6.27 -8.66 11.39
C ILE A 11 -5.43 -9.78 12.02
N ASP A 12 -4.16 -9.53 12.34
CA ASP A 12 -3.30 -10.52 13.00
C ASP A 12 -3.83 -10.95 14.37
N CYS A 13 -4.29 -10.00 15.19
CA CYS A 13 -4.92 -10.30 16.47
C CYS A 13 -6.18 -11.17 16.30
N ASN A 14 -7.04 -10.86 15.33
CA ASN A 14 -8.25 -11.64 15.08
C ASN A 14 -7.93 -13.07 14.62
N ILE A 15 -6.94 -13.24 13.72
CA ILE A 15 -6.50 -14.56 13.27
C ILE A 15 -5.95 -15.37 14.44
N LEU A 16 -5.11 -14.77 15.29
CA LEU A 16 -4.58 -15.43 16.48
C LEU A 16 -5.70 -15.87 17.43
N LEU A 17 -6.70 -15.02 17.65
CA LEU A 17 -7.85 -15.34 18.49
C LEU A 17 -8.65 -16.53 17.94
N LEU A 18 -8.86 -16.56 16.63
CA LEU A 18 -9.54 -17.66 15.94
C LEU A 18 -8.78 -18.99 16.08
N ILE A 19 -7.45 -18.96 15.94
CA ILE A 19 -6.60 -20.14 16.13
C ILE A 19 -6.69 -20.64 17.57
N LEU A 20 -6.57 -19.74 18.56
CA LEU A 20 -6.73 -20.08 19.98
C LEU A 20 -8.08 -20.72 20.26
N PHE A 21 -9.16 -20.17 19.69
CA PHE A 21 -10.50 -20.72 19.84
C PHE A 21 -10.63 -22.12 19.25
N LEU A 22 -10.10 -22.36 18.05
CA LEU A 22 -10.07 -23.69 17.41
C LEU A 22 -9.28 -24.71 18.23
N LEU A 23 -8.12 -24.32 18.77
CA LEU A 23 -7.32 -25.18 19.64
C LEU A 23 -8.06 -25.54 20.93
N LEU A 24 -8.83 -24.60 21.48
CA LEU A 24 -9.65 -24.82 22.66
C LEU A 24 -10.80 -25.81 22.37
N LEU A 25 -11.45 -25.67 21.21
CA LEU A 25 -12.47 -26.62 20.73
C LEU A 25 -11.90 -28.03 20.54
N LEU A 26 -10.73 -28.15 19.90
CA LEU A 26 -10.05 -29.44 19.71
C LEU A 26 -9.73 -30.10 21.05
N LYS A 27 -9.23 -29.32 22.02
CA LYS A 27 -8.99 -29.79 23.40
C LYS A 27 -10.28 -30.26 24.07
N PHE A 28 -11.37 -29.50 23.91
CA PHE A 28 -12.67 -29.82 24.49
C PHE A 28 -13.26 -31.12 23.91
N LEU A 29 -13.03 -31.37 22.62
CA LEU A 29 -13.41 -32.60 21.92
C LEU A 29 -12.47 -33.80 22.21
N GLY A 30 -11.46 -33.64 23.08
CA GLY A 30 -10.50 -34.69 23.43
C GLY A 30 -9.49 -35.00 22.31
N ILE A 31 -9.40 -34.16 21.28
CA ILE A 31 -8.49 -34.35 20.15
C ILE A 31 -7.09 -33.87 20.56
N SER A 32 -6.08 -34.69 20.28
CA SER A 32 -4.69 -34.31 20.54
C SER A 32 -4.27 -33.13 19.67
N ILE A 33 -3.63 -32.14 20.29
CA ILE A 33 -3.15 -30.92 19.63
C ILE A 33 -1.74 -31.12 19.03
N SER A 34 -1.04 -32.18 19.43
CA SER A 34 0.31 -32.53 18.95
C SER A 34 0.49 -32.49 17.41
N PRO A 35 -0.43 -33.02 16.58
CA PRO A 35 -0.29 -32.94 15.13
C PRO A 35 -0.41 -31.51 14.55
N PHE A 36 -0.99 -30.56 15.29
CA PHE A 36 -1.15 -29.17 14.84
C PHE A 36 0.03 -28.27 15.20
N LEU A 37 0.87 -28.66 16.18
CA LEU A 37 2.06 -27.91 16.61
C LEU A 37 2.98 -27.45 15.44
N PRO A 38 3.31 -28.28 14.44
CA PRO A 38 4.19 -27.86 13.34
C PRO A 38 3.53 -26.87 12.36
N ILE A 39 2.20 -26.74 12.36
CA ILE A 39 1.45 -25.88 11.43
C ILE A 39 1.26 -24.47 12.01
N ILE A 40 1.33 -24.33 13.33
CA ILE A 40 1.15 -23.03 14.02
C ILE A 40 2.22 -21.99 13.60
N PRO A 41 3.54 -22.30 13.59
CA PRO A 41 4.55 -21.32 13.19
C PRO A 41 4.37 -20.75 11.77
N PRO A 42 4.18 -21.57 10.70
CA PRO A 42 3.97 -21.01 9.37
C PRO A 42 2.63 -20.26 9.23
N MET A 43 1.62 -20.60 10.01
CA MET A 43 0.34 -19.88 10.02
C MET A 43 0.47 -18.46 10.62
N ILE A 44 1.40 -18.27 11.55
CA ILE A 44 1.69 -16.96 12.17
C ILE A 44 2.67 -16.14 11.31
N VAL A 45 3.68 -16.78 10.73
CA VAL A 45 4.76 -16.08 9.98
C VAL A 45 4.41 -15.85 8.51
N GLY A 46 3.66 -16.77 7.90
CA GLY A 46 3.25 -16.71 6.50
C GLY A 46 2.60 -15.38 6.10
N PRO A 47 1.58 -14.88 6.83
CA PRO A 47 0.93 -13.61 6.53
C PRO A 47 1.91 -12.44 6.40
N ASN A 48 2.92 -12.38 7.27
CA ASN A 48 3.93 -11.32 7.23
C ASN A 48 4.83 -11.38 5.99
N LEU A 49 5.21 -12.58 5.55
CA LEU A 49 6.00 -12.76 4.32
C LEU A 49 5.17 -12.40 3.08
N PHE A 50 3.92 -12.86 3.00
CA PHE A 50 3.02 -12.52 1.90
C PHE A 50 2.71 -11.03 1.83
N ARG A 51 2.48 -10.38 2.98
CA ARG A 51 2.28 -8.92 3.04
C ARG A 51 3.50 -8.17 2.56
N ARG A 52 4.69 -8.57 3.01
CA ARG A 52 5.95 -7.93 2.58
C ARG A 52 6.11 -7.93 1.07
N GLY A 53 5.90 -9.07 0.41
CA GLY A 53 6.00 -9.17 -1.04
C GLY A 53 4.93 -8.37 -1.79
N ARG A 54 3.70 -8.33 -1.26
CA ARG A 54 2.64 -7.47 -1.82
C ARG A 54 3.02 -5.99 -1.76
N MET A 55 3.49 -5.54 -0.59
CA MET A 55 3.90 -4.14 -0.36
C MET A 55 5.07 -3.73 -1.26
N PHE A 56 6.04 -4.64 -1.46
CA PHE A 56 7.16 -4.40 -2.38
C PHE A 56 6.71 -4.15 -3.82
N LYS A 57 5.75 -4.95 -4.30
CA LYS A 57 5.18 -4.80 -5.65
C LYS A 57 4.35 -3.53 -5.79
N GLU A 58 3.57 -3.19 -4.78
CA GLU A 58 2.74 -1.98 -4.75
C GLU A 58 3.60 -0.72 -4.86
N VAL A 59 4.68 -0.64 -4.07
CA VAL A 59 5.64 0.46 -4.15
C VAL A 59 6.32 0.50 -5.52
N ALA A 60 6.74 -0.66 -6.07
CA ALA A 60 7.37 -0.71 -7.39
C ALA A 60 6.45 -0.18 -8.50
N LEU A 61 5.16 -0.54 -8.46
CA LEU A 61 4.17 -0.09 -9.43
C LEU A 61 3.96 1.42 -9.34
N ILE A 62 3.81 1.98 -8.14
CA ILE A 62 3.61 3.43 -7.97
C ILE A 62 4.87 4.21 -8.37
N MET A 63 6.07 3.67 -8.07
CA MET A 63 7.33 4.26 -8.53
C MET A 63 7.40 4.34 -10.05
N GLU A 64 7.01 3.27 -10.75
CA GLU A 64 6.99 3.22 -12.22
C GLU A 64 5.92 4.15 -12.79
N LEU A 65 4.75 4.23 -12.16
CA LEU A 65 3.63 5.05 -12.64
C LEU A 65 3.88 6.56 -12.51
N LEU A 66 4.58 6.98 -11.46
CA LEU A 66 4.83 8.38 -11.13
C LEU A 66 6.29 8.81 -11.44
N ASP A 67 7.08 7.95 -12.07
CA ASP A 67 8.51 8.14 -12.34
C ASP A 67 9.32 8.56 -11.08
N ILE A 68 8.95 8.04 -9.90
CA ILE A 68 9.62 8.40 -8.64
C ILE A 68 10.99 7.71 -8.57
N PRO A 69 12.09 8.46 -8.45
CA PRO A 69 13.42 7.87 -8.42
C PRO A 69 13.69 7.15 -7.08
N LEU A 70 14.43 6.05 -7.13
CA LEU A 70 14.81 5.28 -5.94
C LEU A 70 15.60 6.11 -4.90
N SER A 71 16.28 7.18 -5.33
CA SER A 71 16.93 8.14 -4.42
C SER A 71 15.94 8.84 -3.49
N GLU A 72 14.76 9.20 -3.98
CA GLU A 72 13.73 9.87 -3.19
C GLU A 72 13.13 8.90 -2.17
N LEU A 73 12.82 7.68 -2.60
CA LEU A 73 12.34 6.63 -1.69
C LEU A 73 13.37 6.32 -0.59
N ARG A 74 14.67 6.32 -0.90
CA ARG A 74 15.73 6.18 0.11
C ARG A 74 15.71 7.28 1.17
N MET A 75 15.47 8.53 0.76
CA MET A 75 15.36 9.66 1.70
C MET A 75 14.18 9.48 2.65
N VAL A 76 13.01 9.11 2.11
CA VAL A 76 11.80 8.83 2.91
C VAL A 76 12.04 7.71 3.92
N LEU A 77 12.71 6.64 3.49
CA LEU A 77 13.01 5.48 4.32
C LEU A 77 14.19 5.68 5.29
N LYS A 78 14.83 6.87 5.27
CA LYS A 78 16.08 7.16 5.97
C LYS A 78 17.10 6.03 5.80
N ALA A 79 17.19 5.53 4.58
CA ALA A 79 18.10 4.45 4.22
C ALA A 79 19.39 5.06 3.66
N GLY A 80 20.54 4.53 4.06
CA GLY A 80 21.82 4.93 3.52
C GLY A 80 21.89 4.65 2.02
N ARG A 81 22.81 5.34 1.33
CA ARG A 81 23.00 5.19 -0.12
C ARG A 81 23.33 3.74 -0.53
N TYR A 82 23.93 2.97 0.38
CA TYR A 82 24.32 1.57 0.19
C TYR A 82 23.28 0.56 0.69
N ASP A 83 22.28 0.99 1.46
CA ASP A 83 21.28 0.09 2.05
C ASP A 83 20.26 -0.39 1.01
N ILE A 84 20.01 0.43 -0.02
CA ILE A 84 19.05 0.17 -1.10
C ILE A 84 19.68 0.60 -2.42
N LEU A 85 20.40 -0.33 -3.06
CA LEU A 85 20.98 -0.12 -4.39
C LEU A 85 19.96 -0.41 -5.51
N GLU A 86 19.17 -1.46 -5.32
CA GLU A 86 18.12 -1.90 -6.23
C GLU A 86 16.84 -2.14 -5.43
N TRP A 87 15.68 -1.80 -5.99
CA TRP A 87 14.39 -2.15 -5.39
C TRP A 87 14.09 -3.63 -5.68
N ASN A 88 14.59 -4.52 -4.81
CA ASN A 88 14.41 -5.97 -4.96
C ASN A 88 14.14 -6.62 -3.60
N GLU A 89 12.96 -7.20 -3.45
CA GLU A 89 12.47 -7.84 -2.22
C GLU A 89 13.48 -8.84 -1.62
N LYS A 90 14.18 -9.61 -2.46
CA LYS A 90 15.12 -10.65 -2.02
C LYS A 90 16.48 -10.09 -1.62
N LYS A 91 16.88 -8.94 -2.18
CA LYS A 91 18.20 -8.35 -1.94
C LYS A 91 18.20 -7.24 -0.88
N THR A 92 17.04 -6.68 -0.57
CA THR A 92 16.93 -5.56 0.38
C THR A 92 16.43 -6.04 1.74
N SER A 93 17.14 -5.66 2.81
CA SER A 93 16.80 -5.96 4.20
C SER A 93 15.87 -4.90 4.82
N ILE A 94 14.89 -4.42 4.05
CA ILE A 94 13.93 -3.41 4.53
C ILE A 94 12.94 -4.06 5.51
N THR A 95 12.81 -3.46 6.69
CA THR A 95 11.86 -3.90 7.71
C THR A 95 10.42 -3.58 7.30
N LEU A 96 9.45 -4.36 7.79
CA LEU A 96 8.03 -4.15 7.47
C LEU A 96 7.54 -2.75 7.87
N SER A 97 8.04 -2.19 8.99
CA SER A 97 7.74 -0.83 9.42
C SER A 97 8.15 0.23 8.38
N LYS A 98 9.34 0.07 7.78
CA LYS A 98 9.81 0.93 6.70
C LYS A 98 8.95 0.77 5.43
N LEU A 99 8.52 -0.45 5.10
CA LEU A 99 7.59 -0.68 3.98
C LEU A 99 6.24 0.02 4.16
N TYR A 100 5.68 0.04 5.38
CA TYR A 100 4.47 0.81 5.64
C TYR A 100 4.67 2.33 5.46
N GLN A 101 5.86 2.85 5.80
CA GLN A 101 6.19 4.26 5.55
C GLN A 101 6.32 4.55 4.04
N ALA A 102 6.95 3.65 3.29
CA ALA A 102 7.03 3.76 1.84
C ALA A 102 5.64 3.79 1.20
N ILE A 103 4.74 2.88 1.60
CA ILE A 103 3.37 2.86 1.06
C ILE A 103 2.63 4.14 1.38
N ALA A 104 2.67 4.62 2.63
CA ALA A 104 1.96 5.85 2.98
C ALA A 104 2.44 7.05 2.15
N TYR A 105 3.76 7.16 1.96
CA TYR A 105 4.32 8.20 1.09
C TYR A 105 3.89 8.03 -0.37
N MET A 106 3.88 6.79 -0.89
CA MET A 106 3.45 6.51 -2.27
C MET A 106 1.96 6.79 -2.49
N GLU A 107 1.11 6.45 -1.53
CA GLU A 107 -0.33 6.79 -1.53
C GLU A 107 -0.54 8.31 -1.53
N ASP A 108 0.24 9.06 -0.74
CA ASP A 108 0.19 10.53 -0.72
C ASP A 108 0.63 11.15 -2.07
N GLN A 109 1.75 10.69 -2.64
CA GLN A 109 2.23 11.18 -3.94
C GLN A 109 1.25 10.87 -5.08
N TYR A 110 0.67 9.67 -5.05
CA TYR A 110 -0.36 9.27 -5.99
C TYR A 110 -1.59 10.17 -5.86
N PHE A 111 -2.07 10.42 -4.64
CA PHE A 111 -3.22 11.29 -4.41
C PHE A 111 -2.97 12.72 -4.91
N LEU A 112 -1.81 13.30 -4.61
CA LEU A 112 -1.44 14.64 -5.05
C LEU A 112 -1.40 14.75 -6.58
N THR A 113 -0.74 13.81 -7.24
CA THR A 113 -0.59 13.81 -8.70
C THR A 113 -1.95 13.67 -9.40
N PHE A 114 -2.80 12.74 -8.95
CA PHE A 114 -4.12 12.54 -9.53
C PHE A 114 -5.08 13.68 -9.21
N HIS A 115 -4.99 14.29 -8.02
CA HIS A 115 -5.80 15.45 -7.67
C HIS A 115 -5.44 16.68 -8.52
N GLU A 116 -4.15 16.90 -8.80
CA GLU A 116 -3.72 17.92 -9.75
C GLU A 116 -4.23 17.67 -11.16
N HIS A 117 -4.15 16.43 -11.64
CA HIS A 117 -4.67 16.05 -12.97
C HIS A 117 -6.17 16.31 -13.07
N TYR A 118 -6.94 15.91 -12.06
CA TYR A 118 -8.39 16.14 -12.03
C TYR A 118 -8.74 17.63 -12.01
N ASN A 119 -8.03 18.43 -11.22
CA ASN A 119 -8.26 19.88 -11.17
C ASN A 119 -7.89 20.57 -12.49
N LYS A 120 -6.81 20.14 -13.16
CA LYS A 120 -6.42 20.64 -14.48
C LYS A 120 -7.48 20.28 -15.54
N GLU A 121 -8.02 19.06 -15.54
CA GLU A 121 -9.10 18.67 -16.46
C GLU A 121 -10.43 19.39 -16.19
N ALA A 122 -10.80 19.57 -14.91
CA ALA A 122 -11.99 20.32 -14.54
C ALA A 122 -11.87 21.80 -14.95
N ALA A 123 -10.66 22.39 -14.80
CA ALA A 123 -10.39 23.75 -15.23
C ALA A 123 -10.44 23.90 -16.76
N THR A 124 -9.88 22.95 -17.52
CA THR A 124 -9.92 22.98 -18.99
C THR A 124 -11.34 22.77 -19.53
N LYS A 125 -12.15 21.89 -18.93
CA LYS A 125 -13.58 21.76 -19.26
C LYS A 125 -14.36 23.05 -19.03
N LYS A 126 -14.20 23.69 -17.86
CA LYS A 126 -14.86 24.99 -17.57
C LYS A 126 -14.41 26.11 -18.52
N LEU A 127 -13.14 26.10 -18.93
CA LEU A 127 -12.62 27.04 -19.93
C LEU A 127 -13.17 26.77 -21.34
N ALA A 128 -13.34 25.49 -21.72
CA ALA A 128 -13.94 25.09 -22.97
C ALA A 128 -15.44 25.46 -23.04
N GLU A 129 -16.19 25.24 -21.95
CA GLU A 129 -17.60 25.63 -21.82
C GLU A 129 -17.78 27.16 -21.89
N LYS A 130 -16.92 27.94 -21.21
CA LYS A 130 -16.93 29.39 -21.34
C LYS A 130 -16.67 29.83 -22.78
N LYS A 131 -15.65 29.27 -23.45
CA LYS A 131 -15.32 29.62 -24.84
C LYS A 131 -16.43 29.22 -25.82
N ALA A 132 -17.11 28.09 -25.59
CA ALA A 132 -18.26 27.66 -26.38
C ALA A 132 -19.47 28.58 -26.19
N GLY A 133 -19.76 28.99 -24.95
CA GLY A 133 -20.81 29.96 -24.64
C GLY A 133 -20.55 31.35 -25.24
N THR A 134 -19.29 31.82 -25.25
CA THR A 134 -18.94 33.11 -25.88
C THR A 134 -19.07 33.05 -27.41
N LYS A 135 -18.63 31.95 -28.05
CA LYS A 135 -18.81 31.75 -29.51
C LYS A 135 -20.28 31.64 -29.91
N ALA A 136 -21.10 30.95 -29.12
CA ALA A 136 -22.54 30.85 -29.37
C ALA A 136 -23.22 32.22 -29.29
N SER A 137 -22.85 33.05 -28.30
CA SER A 137 -23.39 34.41 -28.18
C SER A 137 -23.02 35.31 -29.36
N LEU A 138 -21.78 35.24 -29.86
CA LEU A 138 -21.31 36.03 -31.00
C LEU A 138 -21.93 35.62 -32.35
N ALA A 139 -22.37 34.36 -32.50
CA ALA A 139 -23.04 33.89 -33.71
C ALA A 139 -24.51 34.36 -33.81
N THR A 140 -25.13 34.74 -32.69
CA THR A 140 -26.50 35.28 -32.66
C THR A 140 -26.61 36.78 -32.98
N TYR A 141 -25.48 37.49 -33.08
CA TYR A 141 -25.44 38.95 -33.34
C TYR A 141 -24.85 39.31 -34.73
N ASN A 142 -24.63 38.32 -35.61
CA ASN A 142 -24.34 38.51 -37.03
C ASN A 142 -25.49 37.96 -37.87
#